data_AF-A0A2A5XY88-F1
#
_entry.id   AF-A0A2A5XY88-F1
#
_cell.length_a   1.000
_cell.length_b   1.000
_cell.length_c   1.000
_cell.angle_alpha   90.00
_cell.angle_beta   90.00
_cell.angle_gamma   90.00
#
_symmetry.space_group_name_H-M   'P 1'
#
loop_
_entity.id
_entity.type
_entity.pdbx_description
1 polymer ?
#
loop_
_entity_poly.entity_id
_entity_poly.type
_entity_poly.pdbx_seq_one_letter_code
_entity_poly.pdbx_strand_id
1 'polypeptide(L)'
;MTSALIVQIAVIGAFVLMGLGILSMIFSGVRGIAQGKQDFKRIALISTPVIIFAISYLATNDVTKAGVLTTMGMMVIMIVSIVFTGLRGTFKF
;
A
#
# COMPACT_ATOMS: atom_id res chain seq x y z
N MET A 1 37.76 1.60 14.44
CA MET A 1 36.36 1.20 14.22
C MET A 1 36.34 0.04 13.24
N THR A 2 35.81 -1.11 13.62
CA THR A 2 35.68 -2.27 12.73
C THR A 2 34.57 -2.03 11.71
N SER A 3 34.69 -2.59 10.51
CA SER A 3 33.69 -2.50 9.44
C SER A 3 32.28 -2.92 9.90
N ALA A 4 32.19 -3.88 10.81
CA ALA A 4 30.94 -4.33 11.43
C ALA A 4 30.17 -3.22 12.19
N LEU A 5 30.89 -2.32 12.86
CA LEU A 5 30.30 -1.24 13.67
C LEU A 5 29.68 -0.15 12.78
N ILE A 6 30.32 0.15 11.64
CA ILE A 6 29.80 1.10 10.64
C ILE A 6 28.49 0.56 10.03
N VAL A 7 28.46 -0.74 9.69
CA VAL A 7 27.27 -1.38 9.12
C VAL A 7 26.09 -1.35 10.09
N GLN A 8 26.31 -1.63 11.38
CA GLN A 8 25.25 -1.58 12.39
C GLN A 8 24.63 -0.18 12.52
N ILE A 9 25.47 0.86 12.60
CA ILE A 9 24.99 2.25 12.69
C ILE A 9 24.20 2.63 11.43
N ALA A 10 24.68 2.24 10.25
CA ALA A 10 23.99 2.50 8.99
C ALA A 10 22.61 1.82 8.90
N VAL A 11 22.51 0.56 9.32
CA VAL A 11 21.24 -0.19 9.34
C VAL A 11 20.25 0.44 10.30
N ILE A 12 20.67 0.78 11.52
CA ILE A 12 19.82 1.46 12.50
C ILE A 12 19.35 2.82 11.96
N GLY A 13 20.26 3.60 11.38
CA GLY A 13 19.94 4.88 10.75
C GLY A 13 18.90 4.74 9.64
N ALA A 14 19.04 3.73 8.78
CA ALA A 14 18.07 3.46 7.72
C ALA A 14 16.67 3.14 8.28
N PHE A 15 16.58 2.30 9.32
CA PHE A 15 15.30 2.00 9.97
C PHE A 15 14.66 3.21 10.63
N VAL A 16 15.45 4.06 11.29
CA VAL A 16 14.96 5.31 11.89
C VAL A 16 14.39 6.25 10.81
N LEU A 17 15.12 6.43 9.71
CA LEU A 17 14.68 7.28 8.60
C LEU A 17 13.43 6.72 7.91
N MET A 18 13.35 5.40 7.71
CA MET A 18 12.13 4.75 7.19
C MET A 18 10.95 4.99 8.12
N GLY A 19 11.13 4.81 9.43
CA GLY A 19 10.09 5.06 10.43
C GLY A 19 9.60 6.52 10.39
N LEU A 20 10.51 7.50 10.37
CA LEU A 20 10.17 8.91 10.26
C LEU A 20 9.46 9.24 8.94
N GLY A 21 9.89 8.62 7.83
CA GLY A 21 9.24 8.75 6.53
C GLY A 21 7.79 8.31 6.58
N ILE A 22 7.53 7.11 7.12
CA ILE A 22 6.17 6.56 7.29
C ILE A 22 5.32 7.48 8.19
N LEU A 23 5.85 7.93 9.33
CA LEU A 23 5.15 8.83 10.25
C LEU A 23 4.77 10.16 9.56
N SER A 24 5.68 10.74 8.78
CA SER A 24 5.44 11.99 8.07
C SER A 24 4.38 11.85 6.97
N MET A 25 4.33 10.70 6.29
CA MET A 25 3.29 10.38 5.31
C MET A 25 1.92 10.27 5.97
N ILE A 26 1.83 9.55 7.10
CA ILE A 26 0.57 9.39 7.84
C ILE A 26 0.06 10.75 8.30
N PHE A 27 0.92 11.56 8.92
CA PHE A 27 0.55 12.90 9.38
C PHE A 27 0.07 13.80 8.24
N SER A 28 0.78 13.79 7.11
CA SER A 28 0.42 14.56 5.92
C SER A 28 -0.89 14.07 5.30
N GLY A 29 -1.13 12.76 5.27
CA GLY A 29 -2.38 12.15 4.85
C GLY A 29 -3.56 12.60 5.70
N VAL A 30 -3.47 12.45 7.02
CA VAL A 30 -4.51 12.88 7.97
C VAL A 30 -4.81 14.37 7.84
N ARG A 31 -3.77 15.21 7.74
CA ARG A 31 -3.92 16.65 7.52
C ARG A 31 -4.60 16.96 6.18
N GLY A 32 -4.28 16.21 5.12
CA GLY A 32 -4.92 16.34 3.81
C GLY A 32 -6.41 16.03 3.83
N ILE A 33 -6.81 15.00 4.60
CA ILE A 33 -8.21 14.64 4.84
C ILE A 33 -8.92 15.72 5.65
N ALA A 34 -8.32 16.19 6.75
CA ALA A 34 -8.88 17.23 7.60
C ALA A 34 -9.08 18.57 6.87
N GLN A 35 -8.24 18.85 5.86
CA GLN A 35 -8.37 20.03 4.99
C GLN A 35 -9.35 19.82 3.82
N GLY A 36 -10.00 18.66 3.72
CA GLY A 36 -10.95 18.35 2.63
C GLY A 36 -10.32 18.26 1.24
N LYS A 37 -8.98 18.23 1.14
CA LYS A 37 -8.25 18.19 -0.14
C LYS A 37 -8.28 16.82 -0.81
N GLN A 38 -8.65 15.78 -0.08
CA GLN A 38 -8.75 14.42 -0.60
C GLN A 38 -10.20 13.97 -0.64
N ASP A 39 -10.65 13.54 -1.82
CA ASP A 39 -11.93 12.87 -1.98
C ASP A 39 -11.88 11.45 -1.40
N PHE A 40 -12.91 11.06 -0.62
CA PHE A 40 -13.02 9.72 -0.04
C PHE A 40 -12.86 8.59 -1.07
N LYS A 41 -13.40 8.79 -2.28
CA LYS A 41 -13.26 7.83 -3.39
C LYS A 41 -11.80 7.65 -3.81
N ARG A 42 -11.02 8.74 -3.83
CA ARG A 42 -9.61 8.72 -4.22
C ARG A 42 -8.74 8.10 -3.13
N ILE A 43 -9.04 8.37 -1.86
CA ILE A 43 -8.36 7.76 -0.71
C ILE A 43 -8.55 6.25 -0.74
N ALA A 44 -9.80 5.78 -0.89
CA ALA A 44 -10.12 4.35 -0.93
C ALA A 44 -9.38 3.64 -2.08
N LEU A 45 -9.24 4.28 -3.23
CA LEU A 45 -8.57 3.72 -4.40
C LEU A 45 -7.06 3.61 -4.19
N ILE A 46 -6.43 4.61 -3.57
CA ILE A 46 -4.99 4.60 -3.26
C ILE A 46 -4.67 3.64 -2.11
N SER A 47 -5.56 3.49 -1.13
CA SER A 47 -5.35 2.60 0.02
C SER A 47 -5.69 1.13 -0.27
N THR A 48 -6.32 0.83 -1.40
CA THR A 48 -6.77 -0.53 -1.78
C THR A 48 -5.66 -1.58 -1.67
N PRO A 49 -4.43 -1.39 -2.20
CA PRO A 49 -3.37 -2.40 -2.08
C PRO A 49 -2.97 -2.65 -0.62
N VAL A 50 -2.97 -1.61 0.20
CA VAL A 50 -2.63 -1.71 1.64
C VAL A 50 -3.70 -2.49 2.39
N ILE A 51 -4.98 -2.27 2.06
CA ILE A 51 -6.10 -3.00 2.67
C ILE A 51 -6.02 -4.49 2.32
N ILE A 52 -5.77 -4.83 1.05
CA ILE A 52 -5.64 -6.22 0.61
C ILE A 52 -4.43 -6.88 1.27
N PHE A 53 -3.31 -6.16 1.39
CA PHE A 53 -2.13 -6.65 2.10
C PHE A 53 -2.42 -6.91 3.57
N ALA A 54 -3.09 -5.99 4.26
CA ALA A 54 -3.45 -6.15 5.66
C ALA A 54 -4.33 -7.39 5.88
N ILE A 55 -5.36 -7.58 5.04
CA ILE A 55 -6.23 -8.77 5.10
C ILE A 55 -5.45 -10.05 4.81
N SER A 56 -4.59 -10.04 3.78
CA SER A 56 -3.78 -11.20 3.40
C SER A 56 -2.77 -11.59 4.49
N TYR A 57 -2.20 -10.59 5.18
CA TYR A 57 -1.30 -10.79 6.30
C TYR A 57 -2.03 -11.36 7.53
N LEU A 58 -3.21 -10.82 7.86
CA LEU A 58 -4.03 -11.36 8.96
C LEU A 58 -4.46 -12.81 8.70
N ALA A 59 -4.72 -13.19 7.45
CA ALA A 59 -5.09 -14.54 7.08
C ALA A 59 -3.90 -15.52 7.12
N THR A 60 -2.71 -15.08 6.73
CA THR A 60 -1.57 -15.98 6.49
C THR A 60 -0.52 -15.96 7.60
N ASN A 61 -0.49 -14.90 8.42
CA ASN A 61 0.54 -14.62 9.44
C ASN A 61 1.98 -14.68 8.91
N ASP A 62 2.15 -14.49 7.60
CA ASP A 62 3.42 -14.63 6.87
C ASP A 62 3.52 -13.48 5.86
N VAL A 63 4.53 -12.64 6.02
CA VAL A 63 4.75 -11.43 5.21
C VAL A 63 4.98 -11.79 3.74
N THR A 64 5.71 -12.87 3.48
CA THR A 64 6.07 -13.28 2.11
C THR A 64 4.83 -13.80 1.39
N LYS A 65 4.06 -14.68 2.02
CA LYS A 65 2.82 -15.21 1.43
C LYS A 65 1.76 -14.13 1.29
N ALA A 66 1.66 -13.21 2.24
CA ALA A 66 0.75 -12.07 2.16
C ALA A 66 1.08 -11.14 0.99
N GLY A 67 2.37 -10.90 0.73
CA GLY A 67 2.82 -10.13 -0.43
C GLY A 67 2.37 -10.78 -1.74
N VAL A 68 2.60 -12.08 -1.90
CA VAL A 68 2.17 -12.83 -3.09
C VAL A 68 0.66 -12.80 -3.26
N LEU A 69 -0.10 -13.05 -2.19
CA LEU A 69 -1.57 -12.98 -2.22
C LEU A 69 -2.09 -11.60 -2.59
N THR A 70 -1.42 -10.54 -2.15
CA THR A 70 -1.78 -9.16 -2.51
C THR A 70 -1.59 -8.92 -4.01
N THR A 71 -0.46 -9.37 -4.56
CA THR A 71 -0.21 -9.28 -6.01
C THR A 71 -1.27 -10.06 -6.79
N MET A 72 -1.60 -11.28 -6.36
CA MET A 72 -2.66 -12.08 -6.96
C MET A 72 -4.03 -11.40 -6.88
N GLY A 73 -4.38 -10.86 -5.72
CA GLY A 73 -5.63 -10.14 -5.50
C GLY A 73 -5.77 -8.92 -6.41
N MET A 74 -4.71 -8.14 -6.57
CA MET A 74 -4.70 -6.99 -7.48
C MET A 74 -4.85 -7.40 -8.94
N MET A 75 -4.22 -8.51 -9.36
CA MET A 75 -4.41 -9.05 -10.72
C MET A 75 -5.86 -9.48 -10.97
N VAL A 76 -6.51 -10.10 -9.99
CA VAL A 76 -7.93 -10.47 -10.09
C VAL A 76 -8.81 -9.23 -10.21
N ILE A 77 -8.59 -8.22 -9.36
CA ILE A 77 -9.35 -6.95 -9.42
C ILE A 77 -9.18 -6.30 -10.79
N MET A 78 -7.98 -6.33 -11.37
CA MET A 78 -7.73 -5.81 -12.71
C MET A 78 -8.54 -6.55 -13.77
N ILE A 79 -8.54 -7.89 -13.76
CA ILE A 79 -9.31 -8.70 -14.73
C ILE A 79 -10.80 -8.38 -14.61
N VAL A 80 -11.33 -8.35 -13.39
CA VAL A 80 -12.74 -8.01 -13.14
C VAL A 80 -13.06 -6.60 -13.64
N SER A 81 -12.17 -5.64 -13.38
CA SER A 81 -12.34 -4.26 -13.84
C SER A 81 -12.35 -4.16 -15.37
N ILE A 82 -11.55 -4.96 -16.07
CA ILE A 82 -11.54 -5.03 -17.53
C ILE A 82 -12.86 -5.57 -18.07
N VAL A 83 -13.40 -6.63 -17.45
CA VAL A 83 -14.70 -7.18 -17.87
C VAL A 83 -15.80 -6.13 -17.73
N PHE A 84 -15.88 -5.43 -16.60
CA PHE A 84 -16.89 -4.39 -16.39
C PHE A 84 -16.71 -3.18 -17.30
N THR A 85 -15.47 -2.73 -17.53
CA THR A 85 -15.21 -1.61 -18.45
C THR A 85 -15.46 -1.99 -19.91
N GLY A 86 -15.14 -3.22 -20.33
CA GLY A 86 -15.43 -3.75 -21.66
C GLY A 86 -16.93 -3.89 -21.94
N LEU A 87 -17.71 -4.35 -20.95
CA LEU A 87 -19.17 -4.41 -21.05
C LEU A 87 -19.78 -3.01 -21.21
N ARG A 88 -19.31 -2.02 -20.44
CA ARG A 88 -19.76 -0.61 -20.56
C ARG A 88 -19.37 0.04 -21.90
N GLY A 89 -18.22 -0.32 -22.47
CA GLY A 89 -17.80 0.18 -23.78
C GLY A 89 -18.62 -0.40 -24.94
N THR A 90 -19.07 -1.65 -24.80
CA THR A 90 -19.82 -2.39 -25.84
C THR A 90 -21.30 -2.07 -25.80
N PHE A 91 -21.90 -2.08 -24.62
CA PHE A 91 -23.27 -1.64 -24.42
C PHE A 91 -23.20 -0.17 -24.02
N LYS A 92 -23.39 0.75 -24.98
CA LYS A 92 -23.42 2.20 -24.74
C LYS A 92 -24.53 2.59 -23.74
N PHE A 93 -24.26 2.42 -22.46
CA PHE A 93 -25.02 2.94 -21.33
C PHE A 93 -24.24 4.10 -20.68
#